data_AF-A0A3D2PBL7-F1
#
_entry.id   AF-A0A3D2PBL7-F1
#
_cell.length_a   1.000
_cell.length_b   1.000
_cell.length_c   1.000
_cell.angle_alpha   90.00
_cell.angle_beta   90.00
_cell.angle_gamma   90.00
#
_symmetry.space_group_name_H-M   'P 1'
#
loop_
_entity.id
_entity.type
_entity.pdbx_description
1 polymer ?
#
loop_
_entity_poly.entity_id
_entity_poly.type
_entity_poly.pdbx_seq_one_letter_code
_entity_poly.pdbx_strand_id
1 'polypeptide(L)'
;MACKSWNQLPAEKTTFDGTYENPPDLSASTVTKIKFREVAEGGKVKWLFRKVQCFHCTDAGCVKACPVPGALTKLEDGTVYLDQNKCTGCKYCIMNCPFEIPRWDATKGKAFKCNFCYDRTSNGLPPACQKICVGGAIQYGDRDTLIAYAKTRPGFLYGEKELGGLHWMYLLPVDDPELYFLPKEPKLPKSLIVWKDILKPIGLILGGGSILAWLGYHFLLMPQKEKLTKEAEKHS
;
A
#
# COMPACT_ATOMS: atom_id res chain seq x y z
N MET A 1 -5.73 14.09 16.06
CA MET A 1 -6.62 13.81 17.21
C MET A 1 -7.67 12.74 16.92
N ALA A 2 -8.71 13.01 16.12
CA ALA A 2 -9.83 12.06 15.92
C ALA A 2 -9.40 10.65 15.47
N CYS A 3 -8.38 10.55 14.61
CA CYS A 3 -7.83 9.27 14.19
C CYS A 3 -7.28 8.45 15.37
N LYS A 4 -6.56 9.08 16.30
CA LYS A 4 -6.01 8.39 17.47
C LYS A 4 -7.11 7.98 18.43
N SER A 5 -8.05 8.89 18.71
CA SER A 5 -9.20 8.62 19.58
C SER A 5 -10.03 7.44 19.07
N TRP A 6 -10.37 7.42 17.78
CA TRP A 6 -11.15 6.33 17.20
C TRP A 6 -10.41 4.99 17.21
N ASN A 7 -9.14 4.98 16.79
CA ASN A 7 -8.36 3.75 16.71
C ASN A 7 -7.69 3.37 18.04
N GLN A 8 -8.02 4.06 19.13
CA GLN A 8 -7.45 3.87 20.47
C GLN A 8 -5.90 3.85 20.46
N LEU A 9 -5.30 4.74 19.65
CA LEU A 9 -3.85 4.84 19.53
C LEU A 9 -3.29 5.83 20.57
N PRO A 10 -2.19 5.47 21.27
CA PRO A 10 -1.61 6.35 22.27
C PRO A 10 -0.97 7.61 21.66
N ALA A 11 -0.83 8.64 22.48
CA ALA A 11 0.04 9.76 22.16
C ALA A 11 1.51 9.30 22.13
N GLU A 12 2.34 10.02 21.38
CA GLU A 12 3.79 9.83 21.41
C GLU A 12 4.41 10.96 22.21
N LYS A 13 5.50 10.66 22.91
CA LYS A 13 6.34 11.71 23.46
C LYS A 13 7.11 12.34 22.31
N THR A 14 6.92 13.63 22.11
CA THR A 14 7.59 14.41 21.08
C THR A 14 8.16 15.68 21.72
N THR A 15 9.12 16.28 21.03
CA THR A 15 9.71 17.57 21.40
C THR A 15 9.33 18.61 20.35
N PHE A 16 9.38 19.88 20.72
CA PHE A 16 9.29 20.97 19.77
C PHE A 16 10.69 21.25 19.20
N ASP A 17 10.83 21.20 17.89
CA ASP A 17 12.08 21.37 17.14
C ASP A 17 12.09 22.65 16.27
N GLY A 18 11.15 23.56 16.50
CA GLY A 18 11.02 24.81 15.76
C GLY A 18 9.93 24.82 14.69
N THR A 19 9.21 23.72 14.49
CA THR A 19 8.04 23.66 13.58
C THR A 19 6.75 23.26 14.31
N TYR A 20 5.61 23.71 13.77
CA TYR A 20 4.28 23.27 14.20
C TYR A 20 3.99 21.80 13.85
N GLU A 21 4.80 21.20 12.98
CA GLU A 21 4.65 19.81 12.58
C GLU A 21 4.94 18.84 13.74
N ASN A 22 3.89 18.23 14.29
CA ASN A 22 4.05 17.28 15.39
C ASN A 22 2.95 16.19 15.35
N PRO A 23 3.29 14.88 15.44
CA PRO A 23 4.64 14.28 15.49
C PRO A 23 5.49 14.51 14.23
N PRO A 24 6.83 14.35 14.29
CA PRO A 24 7.73 14.63 13.17
C PRO A 24 7.64 13.61 12.03
N ASP A 25 7.13 12.40 12.27
CA ASP A 25 6.80 11.44 11.22
C ASP A 25 5.59 10.57 11.60
N LEU A 26 5.09 9.77 10.66
CA LEU A 26 4.20 8.66 10.95
C LEU A 26 4.90 7.64 11.86
N SER A 27 4.11 6.92 12.63
CA SER A 27 4.58 5.82 13.48
C SER A 27 3.51 4.72 13.54
N ALA A 28 3.74 3.69 14.35
CA ALA A 28 2.72 2.70 14.64
C ALA A 28 1.50 3.26 15.41
N SER A 29 1.69 4.33 16.19
CA SER A 29 0.64 5.01 16.94
C SER A 29 0.18 6.32 16.29
N THR A 30 0.86 6.80 15.25
CA THR A 30 0.48 7.96 14.42
C THR A 30 0.36 7.55 12.96
N VAL A 31 -0.83 7.09 12.59
CA VAL A 31 -1.14 6.63 11.22
C VAL A 31 -1.59 7.76 10.28
N THR A 32 -1.72 8.98 10.80
CA THR A 32 -1.95 10.20 10.02
C THR A 32 -1.41 11.42 10.79
N LYS A 33 -0.88 12.41 10.06
CA LYS A 33 -0.36 13.67 10.60
C LYS A 33 -0.62 14.82 9.62
N ILE A 34 -0.36 16.06 10.04
CA ILE A 34 -0.33 17.21 9.13
C ILE A 34 1.14 17.56 8.88
N LYS A 35 1.52 17.74 7.62
CA LYS A 35 2.78 18.34 7.20
C LYS A 35 2.60 19.82 6.96
N PHE A 36 3.60 20.60 7.35
CA PHE A 36 3.62 22.05 7.23
C PHE A 36 4.78 22.47 6.33
N ARG A 37 4.54 23.41 5.41
CA ARG A 37 5.61 24.03 4.62
C ARG A 37 5.36 25.52 4.44
N GLU A 38 6.34 26.32 4.79
CA GLU A 38 6.35 27.75 4.50
C GLU A 38 7.09 27.98 3.18
N VAL A 39 6.51 28.77 2.30
CA VAL A 39 7.06 29.07 0.97
C VAL A 39 7.01 30.58 0.77
N ALA A 40 8.16 31.18 0.46
CA ALA A 40 8.23 32.58 0.05
C ALA A 40 7.96 32.66 -1.45
N GLU A 41 6.88 33.34 -1.85
CA GLU A 41 6.47 33.48 -3.24
C GLU A 41 5.93 34.89 -3.48
N GLY A 42 6.51 35.63 -4.44
CA GLY A 42 6.07 36.98 -4.78
C GLY A 42 6.15 37.97 -3.61
N GLY A 43 7.16 37.86 -2.74
CA GLY A 43 7.32 38.71 -1.56
C GLY A 43 6.31 38.45 -0.43
N LYS A 44 5.50 37.38 -0.54
CA LYS A 44 4.56 36.92 0.50
C LYS A 44 4.97 35.54 1.00
N VAL A 45 4.60 35.24 2.24
CA VAL A 45 4.70 33.87 2.78
C VAL A 45 3.38 33.15 2.54
N LYS A 46 3.45 31.99 1.90
CA LYS A 46 2.35 31.02 1.82
C LYS A 46 2.63 29.89 2.79
N TRP A 47 1.62 29.50 3.56
CA TRP A 47 1.70 28.36 4.48
C TRP A 47 0.86 27.21 3.94
N LEU A 48 1.52 26.10 3.64
CA LEU A 48 0.93 24.94 3.00
C LEU A 48 0.75 23.83 4.02
N PHE A 49 -0.45 23.26 4.05
CA PHE A 49 -0.82 22.17 4.94
C PHE A 49 -1.18 20.94 4.11
N ARG A 50 -0.60 19.80 4.42
CA ARG A 50 -1.03 18.52 3.85
C ARG A 50 -1.25 17.48 4.93
N LYS A 51 -2.45 16.92 4.96
CA LYS A 51 -2.70 15.70 5.75
C LYS A 51 -1.99 14.52 5.11
N VAL A 52 -1.15 13.80 5.86
CA VAL A 52 -0.44 12.60 5.42
C VAL A 52 -1.12 11.37 5.98
N GLN A 53 -1.32 10.36 5.14
CA GLN A 53 -1.78 9.01 5.49
C GLN A 53 -1.62 8.05 4.29
N CYS A 54 -2.07 6.81 4.44
CA CYS A 54 -2.14 5.85 3.34
C CYS A 54 -3.02 6.34 2.19
N PHE A 55 -2.53 6.14 0.96
CA PHE A 55 -3.26 6.46 -0.26
C PHE A 55 -4.30 5.41 -0.68
N HIS A 56 -4.26 4.22 -0.06
CA HIS A 56 -5.10 3.08 -0.43
C HIS A 56 -5.06 2.85 -1.95
N CYS A 57 -3.85 2.68 -2.50
CA CYS A 57 -3.62 2.64 -3.94
C CYS A 57 -4.37 1.48 -4.62
N THR A 58 -4.85 1.69 -5.85
CA THR A 58 -5.43 0.61 -6.67
C THR A 58 -4.38 -0.44 -7.01
N ASP A 59 -3.19 0.00 -7.46
CA ASP A 59 -1.99 -0.82 -7.57
C ASP A 59 -1.10 -0.65 -6.32
N ALA A 60 -1.44 -1.40 -5.27
CA ALA A 60 -0.79 -1.32 -3.98
C ALA A 60 0.47 -2.18 -3.91
N GLY A 61 1.65 -1.55 -4.00
CA GLY A 61 2.94 -2.22 -3.83
C GLY A 61 3.08 -2.98 -2.51
N CYS A 62 2.49 -2.47 -1.43
CA CYS A 62 2.48 -3.15 -0.14
C CYS A 62 1.68 -4.45 -0.14
N VAL A 63 0.55 -4.51 -0.86
CA VAL A 63 -0.24 -5.74 -1.05
C VAL A 63 0.56 -6.71 -1.92
N LYS A 64 1.07 -6.25 -3.06
CA LYS A 64 1.84 -7.05 -4.02
C LYS A 64 3.09 -7.68 -3.39
N ALA A 65 3.78 -6.94 -2.53
CA ALA A 65 4.98 -7.40 -1.86
C ALA A 65 4.70 -8.37 -0.70
N CYS A 66 3.54 -8.30 -0.05
CA CYS A 66 3.23 -9.10 1.12
C CYS A 66 3.30 -10.61 0.79
N PRO A 67 4.11 -11.41 1.52
CA PRO A 67 4.20 -12.84 1.27
C PRO A 67 3.11 -13.63 2.00
N VAL A 68 2.41 -13.02 2.96
CA VAL A 68 1.43 -13.71 3.81
C VAL A 68 0.02 -13.55 3.22
N PRO A 69 -0.64 -14.66 2.83
CA PRO A 69 -1.99 -14.61 2.29
C PRO A 69 -2.97 -13.91 3.22
N GLY A 70 -3.67 -12.91 2.71
CA GLY A 70 -4.71 -12.18 3.43
C GLY A 70 -4.22 -11.23 4.53
N ALA A 71 -2.90 -11.07 4.76
CA ALA A 71 -2.40 -10.09 5.72
C ALA A 71 -2.55 -8.66 5.19
N LEU A 72 -2.25 -8.42 3.92
CA LEU A 72 -2.58 -7.19 3.22
C LEU A 72 -3.52 -7.52 2.07
N THR A 73 -4.68 -6.88 2.05
CA THR A 73 -5.71 -7.09 1.03
C THR A 73 -6.23 -5.76 0.51
N LYS A 74 -6.67 -5.75 -0.74
CA LYS A 74 -7.51 -4.68 -1.27
C LYS A 74 -8.95 -5.15 -1.18
N LEU A 75 -9.78 -4.42 -0.45
CA LEU A 75 -11.20 -4.66 -0.32
C LEU A 75 -11.97 -4.07 -1.51
N GLU A 76 -13.24 -4.42 -1.65
CA GLU A 76 -14.10 -3.98 -2.77
C GLU A 76 -14.30 -2.47 -2.81
N ASP A 77 -14.33 -1.81 -1.64
CA ASP A 77 -14.43 -0.36 -1.49
C ASP A 77 -13.11 0.38 -1.80
N GLY A 78 -12.07 -0.34 -2.26
CA GLY A 78 -10.75 0.20 -2.53
C GLY A 78 -9.84 0.31 -1.30
N THR A 79 -10.34 -0.03 -0.10
CA THR A 79 -9.53 -0.02 1.11
C THR A 79 -8.42 -1.05 1.02
N VAL A 80 -7.17 -0.59 1.01
CA VAL A 80 -6.01 -1.44 1.34
C VAL A 80 -6.03 -1.72 2.85
N TYR A 81 -6.44 -2.91 3.28
CA TYR A 81 -6.56 -3.32 4.68
C TYR A 81 -5.36 -4.16 5.13
N LEU A 82 -4.92 -3.96 6.38
CA LEU A 82 -3.84 -4.73 7.01
C LEU A 82 -4.39 -5.49 8.22
N ASP A 83 -4.52 -6.80 8.09
CA ASP A 83 -4.95 -7.69 9.16
C ASP A 83 -3.78 -7.91 10.14
N GLN A 84 -3.92 -7.36 11.34
CA GLN A 84 -2.93 -7.46 12.39
C GLN A 84 -2.74 -8.90 12.90
N ASN A 85 -3.72 -9.78 12.76
CA ASN A 85 -3.60 -11.17 13.22
C ASN A 85 -2.75 -12.02 12.26
N LYS A 86 -2.73 -11.66 10.97
CA LYS A 86 -1.93 -12.35 9.95
C LYS A 86 -0.57 -11.71 9.71
N CYS A 87 -0.35 -10.48 10.18
CA CYS A 87 0.92 -9.79 9.99
C CYS A 87 2.06 -10.51 10.72
N THR A 88 3.00 -11.09 9.96
CA THR A 88 4.23 -11.72 10.48
C THR A 88 5.38 -10.74 10.66
N GLY A 89 5.21 -9.52 10.18
CA GLY A 89 6.19 -8.46 10.37
C GLY A 89 7.46 -8.52 9.52
N CYS A 90 7.41 -9.16 8.36
CA CYS A 90 8.53 -9.23 7.40
C CYS A 90 8.99 -7.88 6.79
N LYS A 91 8.29 -6.76 7.06
CA LYS A 91 8.59 -5.40 6.56
C LYS A 91 8.58 -5.20 5.04
N TYR A 92 8.20 -6.19 4.24
CA TYR A 92 8.13 -6.07 2.78
C TYR A 92 7.19 -4.95 2.32
N CYS A 93 6.10 -4.72 3.07
CA CYS A 93 5.18 -3.63 2.81
C CYS A 93 5.78 -2.24 3.01
N ILE A 94 6.74 -2.09 3.93
CA ILE A 94 7.45 -0.82 4.19
C ILE A 94 8.38 -0.53 3.01
N MET A 95 9.21 -1.51 2.62
CA MET A 95 10.19 -1.36 1.54
C MET A 95 9.58 -1.10 0.16
N ASN A 96 8.33 -1.48 -0.06
CA ASN A 96 7.68 -1.43 -1.37
C ASN A 96 6.55 -0.41 -1.44
N CYS A 97 6.39 0.45 -0.45
CA CYS A 97 5.44 1.55 -0.49
C CYS A 97 6.12 2.80 -1.08
N PRO A 98 5.73 3.28 -2.28
CA PRO A 98 6.35 4.45 -2.91
C PRO A 98 6.06 5.77 -2.16
N PHE A 99 5.15 5.72 -1.18
CA PHE A 99 4.77 6.85 -0.34
C PHE A 99 5.32 6.72 1.09
N GLU A 100 6.10 5.68 1.37
CA GLU A 100 6.70 5.44 2.68
C GLU A 100 5.67 5.53 3.81
N ILE A 101 4.55 4.82 3.70
CA ILE A 101 3.44 4.92 4.66
C ILE A 101 3.50 3.89 5.80
N PRO A 102 3.68 2.58 5.56
CA PRO A 102 3.67 1.61 6.64
C PRO A 102 4.80 1.89 7.62
N ARG A 103 4.50 1.77 8.91
CA ARG A 103 5.47 1.97 10.00
C ARG A 103 5.58 0.70 10.81
N TRP A 104 6.78 0.41 11.29
CA TRP A 104 7.08 -0.76 12.09
C TRP A 104 6.91 -0.47 13.57
N ASP A 105 6.21 -1.36 14.28
CA ASP A 105 6.17 -1.38 15.74
C ASP A 105 7.14 -2.45 16.24
N ALA A 106 8.23 -2.03 16.89
CA ALA A 106 9.24 -2.94 17.41
C ALA A 106 8.74 -3.80 18.58
N THR A 107 7.82 -3.28 19.39
CA THR A 107 7.26 -3.99 20.55
C THR A 107 6.28 -5.08 20.11
N LYS A 108 5.44 -4.80 19.11
CA LYS A 108 4.43 -5.74 18.59
C LYS A 108 4.97 -6.64 17.49
N GLY A 109 6.11 -6.30 16.89
CA GLY A 109 6.65 -7.02 15.75
C GLY A 109 5.73 -6.95 14.52
N LYS A 110 5.02 -5.84 14.32
CA LYS A 110 4.00 -5.69 13.27
C LYS A 110 4.06 -4.34 12.58
N ALA A 111 3.56 -4.31 11.34
CA ALA A 111 3.40 -3.07 10.61
C ALA A 111 2.06 -2.40 10.94
N PHE A 112 2.01 -1.08 10.89
CA PHE A 112 0.83 -0.25 11.13
C PHE A 112 0.72 0.83 10.07
N LYS A 113 -0.51 1.21 9.74
CA LYS A 113 -0.84 2.26 8.77
C LYS A 113 -2.31 2.64 8.92
N CYS A 114 -2.73 3.68 8.20
CA CYS A 114 -4.14 4.02 8.05
C CYS A 114 -4.92 2.81 7.50
N ASN A 115 -6.05 2.50 8.14
CA ASN A 115 -6.98 1.43 7.77
C ASN A 115 -8.23 1.98 7.05
N PHE A 116 -8.19 3.23 6.60
CA PHE A 116 -9.31 3.99 6.07
C PHE A 116 -10.54 4.10 6.98
N CYS A 117 -10.39 3.80 8.29
CA CYS A 117 -11.51 3.57 9.19
C CYS A 117 -12.47 2.50 8.64
N TYR A 118 -11.94 1.39 8.11
CA TYR A 118 -12.71 0.27 7.56
C TYR A 118 -13.87 -0.16 8.48
N ASP A 119 -13.65 -0.18 9.79
CA ASP A 119 -14.65 -0.49 10.80
C ASP A 119 -15.83 0.50 10.82
N ARG A 120 -15.60 1.76 10.45
CA ARG A 120 -16.67 2.76 10.26
C ARG A 120 -17.31 2.65 8.89
N THR A 121 -16.49 2.59 7.84
CA THR A 121 -16.97 2.67 6.46
C THR A 121 -17.80 1.44 6.08
N SER A 122 -17.44 0.26 6.57
CA SER A 122 -18.25 -0.97 6.45
C SER A 122 -19.61 -0.89 7.15
N ASN A 123 -19.80 0.06 8.06
CA ASN A 123 -21.05 0.32 8.78
C ASN A 123 -21.75 1.60 8.29
N GLY A 124 -21.44 2.07 7.08
CA GLY A 124 -22.07 3.25 6.49
C GLY A 124 -21.69 4.58 7.18
N LEU A 125 -20.67 4.59 8.02
CA LEU A 125 -20.18 5.79 8.70
C LEU A 125 -18.94 6.34 8.00
N PRO A 126 -18.80 7.67 7.87
CA PRO A 126 -17.60 8.26 7.27
C PRO A 126 -16.39 8.09 8.21
N PRO A 127 -15.15 8.14 7.68
CA PRO A 127 -13.93 8.08 8.47
C PRO A 127 -13.89 9.15 9.57
N ALA A 128 -13.31 8.80 10.72
CA ALA A 128 -13.27 9.69 11.89
C ALA A 128 -12.59 11.04 11.59
N CYS A 129 -11.55 11.03 10.74
CA CYS A 129 -10.86 12.25 10.34
C CYS A 129 -11.66 13.13 9.38
N GLN A 130 -12.57 12.56 8.59
CA GLN A 130 -13.48 13.33 7.74
C GLN A 130 -14.58 13.96 8.60
N LYS A 131 -15.20 13.18 9.50
CA LYS A 131 -16.31 13.65 10.35
C LYS A 131 -15.98 14.90 11.17
N ILE A 132 -14.72 15.05 11.60
CA ILE A 132 -14.28 16.17 12.43
C ILE A 132 -13.74 17.37 11.63
N CYS A 133 -13.69 17.29 10.30
CA CYS A 133 -13.02 18.31 9.49
C CYS A 133 -13.86 19.60 9.42
N VAL A 134 -13.63 20.51 10.37
CA VAL A 134 -14.36 21.78 10.51
C VAL A 134 -14.34 22.61 9.22
N GLY A 135 -13.19 22.70 8.56
CA GLY A 135 -13.03 23.46 7.32
C GLY A 135 -13.55 22.76 6.05
N GLY A 136 -14.12 21.56 6.16
CA GLY A 136 -14.62 20.80 5.00
C GLY A 136 -13.55 20.40 3.97
N ALA A 137 -12.27 20.46 4.34
CA ALA A 137 -11.14 20.15 3.46
C ALA A 137 -11.05 18.64 3.13
N ILE A 138 -11.58 17.78 4.00
CA ILE A 138 -11.63 16.34 3.79
C ILE A 138 -13.06 15.98 3.38
N GLN A 139 -13.20 15.35 2.23
CA GLN A 139 -14.45 14.78 1.74
C GLN A 139 -14.32 13.26 1.64
N TYR A 140 -15.43 12.55 1.79
CA TYR A 140 -15.50 11.10 1.72
C TYR A 140 -16.79 10.69 1.01
N GLY A 141 -16.70 9.69 0.14
CA GLY A 141 -17.79 9.22 -0.69
C GLY A 141 -17.27 8.40 -1.86
N ASP A 142 -18.14 8.16 -2.84
CA ASP A 142 -17.80 7.50 -4.09
C ASP A 142 -16.66 8.23 -4.82
N ARG A 143 -15.70 7.45 -5.33
CA ARG A 143 -14.47 7.99 -5.90
C ARG A 143 -14.73 8.83 -7.14
N ASP A 144 -15.57 8.34 -8.05
CA ASP A 144 -15.81 9.00 -9.33
C ASP A 144 -16.62 10.28 -9.13
N THR A 145 -17.57 10.25 -8.19
CA THR A 145 -18.31 11.44 -7.74
C THR A 145 -17.36 12.50 -7.18
N LEU A 146 -16.40 12.12 -6.34
CA LEU A 146 -15.41 13.04 -5.78
C LEU A 146 -14.44 13.58 -6.85
N ILE A 147 -14.05 12.78 -7.84
CA ILE A 147 -13.23 13.24 -8.97
C ILE A 147 -14.01 14.26 -9.80
N ALA A 148 -15.26 13.97 -10.14
CA ALA A 148 -16.12 14.88 -10.87
C ALA A 148 -16.28 16.21 -10.12
N TYR A 149 -16.54 16.16 -8.81
CA TYR A 149 -16.59 17.34 -7.96
C TYR A 149 -15.26 18.10 -7.94
N ALA A 150 -14.13 17.43 -7.76
CA ALA A 150 -12.81 18.05 -7.72
C ALA A 150 -12.47 18.79 -9.03
N LYS A 151 -12.87 18.24 -10.18
CA LYS A 151 -12.68 18.85 -11.51
C LYS A 151 -13.50 20.13 -11.73
N THR A 152 -14.53 20.39 -10.91
CA THR A 152 -15.26 21.67 -10.95
C THR A 152 -14.51 22.82 -10.26
N ARG A 153 -13.43 22.51 -9.53
CA ARG A 153 -12.69 23.48 -8.72
C ARG A 153 -11.34 23.79 -9.36
N PRO A 154 -10.81 25.02 -9.18
CA PRO A 154 -9.47 25.34 -9.64
C PRO A 154 -8.44 24.52 -8.85
N GLY A 155 -7.48 23.94 -9.55
CA GLY A 155 -6.37 23.20 -8.96
C GLY A 155 -5.98 21.97 -9.78
N PHE A 156 -4.99 21.26 -9.26
CA PHE A 156 -4.46 20.02 -9.80
C PHE A 156 -4.90 18.83 -8.93
N LEU A 157 -5.56 17.85 -9.54
CA LEU A 157 -6.02 16.65 -8.83
C LEU A 157 -4.92 15.59 -8.81
N TYR A 158 -4.28 15.42 -7.66
CA TYR A 158 -3.30 14.36 -7.41
C TYR A 158 -4.00 13.10 -6.89
N GLY A 159 -3.78 11.96 -7.55
CA GLY A 159 -4.32 10.65 -7.21
C GLY A 159 -5.38 10.12 -8.19
N GLU A 160 -5.72 10.87 -9.24
CA GLU A 160 -6.65 10.39 -10.27
C GLU A 160 -6.07 9.20 -11.04
N LYS A 161 -4.78 9.25 -11.39
CA LYS A 161 -4.13 8.29 -12.32
C LYS A 161 -2.97 7.53 -11.69
N GLU A 162 -2.37 8.09 -10.65
CA GLU A 162 -1.19 7.54 -9.97
C GLU A 162 -1.48 6.13 -9.44
N LEU A 163 -0.61 5.16 -9.77
CA LEU A 163 -0.75 3.75 -9.38
C LEU A 163 -2.13 3.14 -9.73
N GLY A 164 -2.64 3.45 -10.93
CA GLY A 164 -3.96 3.00 -11.39
C GLY A 164 -5.13 3.71 -10.69
N GLY A 165 -4.85 4.80 -9.99
CA GLY A 165 -5.81 5.57 -9.19
C GLY A 165 -5.63 5.34 -7.70
N LEU A 166 -5.61 6.41 -6.94
CA LEU A 166 -5.57 6.40 -5.47
C LEU A 166 -6.99 6.57 -4.92
N HIS A 167 -7.26 6.01 -3.74
CA HIS A 167 -8.54 6.19 -3.04
C HIS A 167 -8.48 7.31 -1.99
N TRP A 168 -7.29 7.85 -1.73
CA TRP A 168 -7.12 9.16 -1.09
C TRP A 168 -6.45 10.09 -2.10
N MET A 169 -7.09 11.22 -2.39
CA MET A 169 -6.65 12.17 -3.41
C MET A 169 -6.48 13.57 -2.80
N TYR A 170 -5.73 14.44 -3.46
CA TYR A 170 -5.64 15.86 -3.09
C TYR A 170 -6.02 16.73 -4.28
N LEU A 171 -6.79 17.78 -4.01
CA LEU A 171 -6.89 18.93 -4.90
C LEU A 171 -5.83 19.95 -4.47
N LEU A 172 -4.75 20.05 -5.23
CA LEU A 172 -3.63 20.95 -4.97
C LEU A 172 -3.88 22.31 -5.65
N PRO A 173 -3.60 23.45 -4.99
CA PRO A 173 -3.70 24.76 -5.62
C PRO A 173 -2.82 24.96 -6.86
N VAL A 174 -1.73 24.21 -6.98
CA VAL A 174 -0.76 24.29 -8.07
C VAL A 174 -0.36 22.87 -8.52
N ASP A 175 -0.03 22.72 -9.79
CA ASP A 175 0.53 21.47 -10.36
C ASP A 175 2.03 21.33 -10.01
N ASP A 176 2.29 21.24 -8.71
CA ASP A 176 3.60 20.90 -8.16
C ASP A 176 3.39 20.03 -6.92
N PRO A 177 3.23 18.70 -7.09
CA PRO A 177 3.05 17.78 -5.97
C PRO A 177 4.24 17.78 -4.99
N GLU A 178 5.45 18.05 -5.46
CA GLU A 178 6.66 18.05 -4.63
C GLU A 178 6.66 19.22 -3.63
N LEU A 179 5.99 20.32 -3.99
CA LEU A 179 5.67 21.42 -3.07
C LEU A 179 4.91 20.93 -1.81
N TYR A 180 4.19 19.83 -1.93
CA TYR A 180 3.42 19.21 -0.86
C TYR A 180 4.05 17.91 -0.35
N PHE A 181 5.33 17.64 -0.62
CA PHE A 181 6.01 16.39 -0.27
C PHE A 181 5.32 15.15 -0.86
N LEU A 182 4.83 15.27 -2.09
CA LEU A 182 4.27 14.17 -2.86
C LEU A 182 5.20 13.85 -4.03
N PRO A 183 5.49 12.56 -4.31
CA PRO A 183 6.25 12.21 -5.50
C PRO A 183 5.44 12.56 -6.75
N LYS A 184 6.07 13.20 -7.74
CA LYS A 184 5.39 13.56 -9.01
C LYS A 184 4.86 12.33 -9.76
N GLU A 185 5.66 11.27 -9.81
CA GLU A 185 5.31 10.01 -10.50
C GLU A 185 5.59 8.80 -9.60
N PRO A 186 4.71 8.47 -8.64
CA PRO A 186 4.89 7.28 -7.81
C PRO A 186 4.76 6.02 -8.67
N LYS A 187 5.78 5.16 -8.63
CA LYS A 187 5.83 3.88 -9.35
C LYS A 187 6.21 2.76 -8.38
N LEU A 188 5.75 1.55 -8.67
CA LEU A 188 6.23 0.38 -7.94
C LEU A 188 7.72 0.14 -8.22
N PRO A 189 8.50 -0.35 -7.25
CA PRO A 189 9.89 -0.72 -7.49
C PRO A 189 9.99 -1.74 -8.62
N LYS A 190 10.89 -1.52 -9.59
CA LYS A 190 11.10 -2.46 -10.71
C LYS A 190 11.48 -3.86 -10.22
N SER A 191 12.26 -3.94 -9.15
CA SER A 191 12.62 -5.21 -8.49
C SER A 191 11.40 -6.00 -8.03
N LEU A 192 10.37 -5.33 -7.51
CA LEU A 192 9.11 -5.96 -7.11
C LEU A 192 8.36 -6.53 -8.31
N ILE A 193 8.28 -5.77 -9.39
CA ILE A 193 7.62 -6.19 -10.64
C ILE A 193 8.33 -7.43 -11.20
N VAL A 194 9.65 -7.38 -11.37
CA VAL A 194 10.45 -8.51 -11.85
C VAL A 194 10.26 -9.74 -10.97
N TRP A 195 10.29 -9.57 -9.65
CA TRP A 195 10.10 -10.68 -8.73
C TRP A 195 8.70 -11.31 -8.82
N LYS A 196 7.64 -10.48 -8.71
CA LYS A 196 6.26 -10.98 -8.56
C LYS A 196 5.59 -11.33 -9.87
N ASP A 197 5.87 -10.59 -10.93
CA ASP A 197 5.15 -10.72 -12.21
C ASP A 197 5.91 -11.58 -13.21
N ILE A 198 7.23 -11.74 -13.06
CA ILE A 198 8.07 -12.49 -14.01
C ILE A 198 8.67 -13.73 -13.34
N LEU A 199 9.54 -13.57 -12.34
CA LEU A 199 10.30 -14.67 -11.77
C LEU A 199 9.41 -15.68 -11.04
N LYS A 200 8.42 -15.23 -10.26
CA LYS A 200 7.55 -16.13 -9.49
C LYS A 200 6.69 -17.03 -10.39
N PRO A 201 5.97 -16.54 -11.42
CA PRO A 201 5.24 -17.41 -12.34
C PRO A 201 6.14 -18.39 -13.11
N ILE A 202 7.28 -17.92 -13.62
CA ILE A 202 8.25 -18.79 -14.33
C ILE A 202 8.75 -19.90 -13.40
N GLY A 203 9.12 -19.54 -12.17
CA GLY A 203 9.57 -20.51 -11.18
C GLY A 203 8.51 -21.57 -10.86
N LEU A 204 7.23 -21.19 -10.80
CA LEU A 204 6.13 -22.14 -10.62
C LEU A 204 5.96 -23.08 -11.83
N ILE A 205 6.08 -22.57 -13.05
CA ILE A 205 5.97 -23.37 -14.28
C ILE A 205 7.15 -24.35 -14.37
N LEU A 206 8.38 -23.87 -14.19
CA LEU A 206 9.58 -24.72 -14.26
C LEU A 206 9.60 -25.77 -13.14
N GLY A 207 9.22 -25.38 -11.93
CA GLY A 207 9.10 -26.31 -10.79
C GLY A 207 8.01 -27.36 -11.01
N GLY A 208 6.84 -26.97 -11.52
CA GLY A 208 5.77 -27.92 -11.87
C GLY A 208 6.18 -28.85 -13.00
N GLY A 209 6.81 -28.32 -14.05
CA GLY A 209 7.29 -29.07 -15.20
C GLY A 209 8.38 -30.09 -14.84
N SER A 210 9.31 -29.73 -13.95
CA SER A 210 10.35 -30.65 -13.49
C SER A 210 9.78 -31.80 -12.66
N ILE A 211 8.81 -31.54 -11.78
CA ILE A 211 8.10 -32.57 -11.03
C ILE A 211 7.35 -33.52 -11.99
N LEU A 212 6.63 -32.99 -12.98
CA LEU A 212 5.91 -33.79 -13.97
C LEU A 212 6.86 -34.65 -14.81
N ALA A 213 7.99 -34.09 -15.25
CA ALA A 213 9.00 -34.83 -16.00
C ALA A 213 9.61 -35.96 -15.16
N TRP A 214 9.92 -35.69 -13.90
CA TRP A 214 10.43 -36.70 -12.96
C TRP A 214 9.42 -37.83 -12.73
N LEU A 215 8.15 -37.49 -12.48
CA LEU A 215 7.08 -38.48 -12.33
C LEU A 215 6.86 -39.29 -13.60
N GLY A 216 6.83 -38.65 -14.78
CA GLY A 216 6.69 -39.34 -16.06
C GLY A 216 7.86 -40.28 -16.35
N TYR A 217 9.09 -39.85 -16.04
CA TYR A 217 10.26 -40.70 -16.15
C TYR A 217 10.17 -41.93 -15.24
N HIS A 218 9.84 -41.76 -13.96
CA HIS A 218 9.82 -42.85 -12.98
C HIS A 218 8.64 -43.80 -13.12
N PHE A 219 7.45 -43.31 -13.46
CA PHE A 219 6.24 -44.15 -13.49
C PHE A 219 5.85 -44.64 -14.88
N LEU A 220 6.28 -44.00 -15.97
CA LEU A 220 5.95 -44.41 -17.33
C LEU A 220 7.17 -44.98 -18.07
N LEU A 221 8.28 -44.24 -18.11
CA LEU A 221 9.43 -44.60 -18.94
C LEU A 221 10.33 -45.67 -18.30
N MET A 222 10.62 -45.57 -17.00
CA MET A 222 11.47 -46.53 -16.27
C MET A 222 10.92 -47.97 -16.33
N PRO A 223 9.63 -48.24 -16.03
CA PRO A 223 9.09 -49.60 -16.10
C PRO A 223 9.07 -50.17 -17.53
N GLN A 224 8.83 -49.33 -18.54
CA GLN A 224 8.91 -49.75 -19.94
C GLN A 224 10.35 -50.11 -20.32
N LYS A 225 11.33 -49.29 -19.89
CA LYS A 225 12.74 -49.55 -20.12
C LYS A 225 13.14 -50.88 -19.49
N GLU A 226 12.79 -51.14 -18.23
CA GLU A 226 13.08 -52.42 -17.55
C GLU A 226 12.46 -53.64 -18.25
N LYS A 227 11.24 -53.52 -18.77
CA LYS A 227 10.61 -54.59 -19.57
C LYS A 227 11.40 -54.86 -20.85
N LEU A 228 11.77 -53.80 -21.58
CA LEU A 228 12.53 -53.90 -22.83
C LEU A 228 13.94 -54.48 -22.59
N THR A 229 14.64 -54.11 -21.51
CA THR A 229 15.95 -54.71 -21.20
C THR A 229 15.83 -56.20 -20.89
N LYS A 230 14.83 -56.61 -20.10
CA LYS A 230 14.60 -58.03 -19.78
C LYS A 230 14.23 -58.85 -21.02
N GLU A 231 13.48 -58.27 -21.97
CA GLU A 231 13.19 -58.93 -23.24
C GLU A 231 14.44 -59.05 -24.12
N ALA A 232 15.28 -58.01 -24.20
CA ALA A 232 16.52 -58.04 -24.97
C ALA A 232 17.53 -59.08 -24.43
N GLU A 233 17.69 -59.19 -23.11
CA GLU A 233 18.55 -60.19 -22.47
C GLU A 233 18.08 -61.64 -22.70
N LYS A 234 16.77 -61.85 -22.92
CA LYS A 234 16.20 -63.18 -23.16
C LYS A 234 16.43 -63.69 -24.60
N HIS A 235 16.82 -62.80 -25.51
CA HIS A 235 17.07 -63.08 -26.92
C HIS A 235 18.57 -63.03 -27.30
N SER A 236 19.46 -62.84 -26.32
CA SER A 236 20.92 -62.98 -26.41
C SER A 236 21.38 -64.34 -25.89
#